data_AF-A0A8T5UE08-F1
#
_entry.id   AF-A0A8T5UE08-F1
#
_cell.length_a   1.000
_cell.length_b   1.000
_cell.length_c   1.000
_cell.angle_alpha   90.00
_cell.angle_beta   90.00
_cell.angle_gamma   90.00
#
_symmetry.space_group_name_H-M   'P 1'
#
loop_
_entity.id
_entity.type
_entity.pdbx_description
1 polymer ?
#
loop_
_entity_poly.entity_id
_entity_poly.type
_entity_poly.pdbx_seq_one_letter_code
_entity_poly.pdbx_strand_id
1 'polypeptide(L)'
;MPRINGEPRMNSDEKNSDSLRDAIKQKIKEKIKKELLEEVYTELQLEELQEELTTEIIKARPKDHSKEFKARLEPIPMEPVKTVASNDKIEAKIAITIKAILKIASHSLKYAHSKIPRDHWVEVIGLIAGNFDNTNEILHVEDAYPMGHGTAVYAEIKDYKNYVRAFKDIKKKNLFICGWYHSHPSYGCFMSKEDLGTQERYQKLWDKAIALVIDPFQINGKSVGFEIYRANFKTKKWYSLPFDIKGHLDVRMLPEILEFMNPIIEGKPAYLEYDE
;
A
#
# COMPACT_ATOMS: atom_id res chain seq x y z
N MET A 1 12.02 92.76 17.95
CA MET A 1 11.88 91.54 18.76
C MET A 1 11.46 90.39 17.83
N PRO A 2 12.36 89.46 17.46
CA PRO A 2 12.01 88.36 16.55
C PRO A 2 11.41 87.17 17.31
N ARG A 3 10.47 86.45 16.68
CA ARG A 3 9.97 85.13 17.13
C ARG A 3 10.69 84.03 16.35
N ILE A 4 11.16 83.03 17.09
CA ILE A 4 11.91 81.88 16.62
C ILE A 4 10.90 80.79 16.24
N ASN A 5 10.87 80.37 14.97
CA ASN A 5 10.16 79.16 14.54
C ASN A 5 11.20 78.05 14.34
N GLY A 6 11.17 77.04 15.21
CA GLY A 6 11.93 75.81 15.05
C GLY A 6 11.15 74.81 14.22
N GLU A 7 11.68 74.39 13.07
CA GLU A 7 11.22 73.22 12.34
C GLU A 7 11.76 71.94 13.00
N PRO A 8 10.98 70.84 13.04
CA PRO A 8 11.44 69.58 13.61
C PRO A 8 12.41 68.90 12.63
N ARG A 9 13.69 68.75 13.05
CA ARG A 9 14.65 67.87 12.37
C ARG A 9 14.21 66.42 12.54
N MET A 10 13.61 65.82 11.52
CA MET A 10 13.48 64.36 11.43
C MET A 10 14.87 63.75 11.18
N ASN A 11 15.27 62.87 12.08
CA ASN A 11 16.56 62.19 12.10
C ASN A 11 16.77 61.31 10.85
N SER A 12 17.96 61.42 10.24
CA SER A 12 18.40 60.60 9.11
C SER A 12 18.47 59.10 9.41
N ASP A 13 18.51 58.72 10.69
CA ASP A 13 18.65 57.33 11.13
C ASP A 13 17.34 56.54 11.10
N GLU A 14 16.18 57.19 11.27
CA GLU A 14 14.86 56.52 11.17
C GLU A 14 14.53 56.14 9.71
N LYS A 15 14.85 57.01 8.75
CA LYS A 15 14.66 56.73 7.31
C LYS A 15 15.49 55.53 6.82
N ASN A 16 16.67 55.31 7.39
CA ASN A 16 17.58 54.24 6.98
C ASN A 16 17.17 52.89 7.60
N SER A 17 16.66 52.92 8.84
CA SER A 17 16.05 51.77 9.53
C SER A 17 14.81 51.23 8.80
N ASP A 18 13.92 52.13 8.36
CA ASP A 18 12.70 51.72 7.63
C ASP A 18 13.02 51.15 6.23
N SER A 19 13.99 51.74 5.53
CA SER A 19 14.50 51.20 4.25
C SER A 19 15.09 49.80 4.39
N LEU A 20 15.85 49.54 5.47
CA LEU A 20 16.43 48.22 5.72
C LEU A 20 15.36 47.19 6.10
N ARG A 21 14.37 47.58 6.89
CA ARG A 21 13.24 46.72 7.29
C ARG A 21 12.39 46.32 6.09
N ASP A 22 12.15 47.25 5.17
CA ASP A 22 11.39 46.98 3.95
C ASP A 22 12.19 46.12 2.96
N ALA A 23 13.50 46.31 2.84
CA ALA A 23 14.37 45.42 2.09
C ALA A 23 14.38 43.98 2.64
N ILE A 24 14.37 43.81 3.97
CA ILE A 24 14.27 42.49 4.63
C ILE A 24 12.90 41.85 4.38
N LYS A 25 11.81 42.60 4.54
CA LYS A 25 10.45 42.11 4.23
C LYS A 25 10.34 41.65 2.77
N GLN A 26 10.94 42.40 1.85
CA GLN A 26 10.92 42.07 0.43
C GLN A 26 11.69 40.77 0.14
N LYS A 27 12.88 40.60 0.73
CA LYS A 27 13.65 39.35 0.65
C LYS A 27 12.91 38.15 1.25
N ILE A 28 12.26 38.32 2.41
CA ILE A 28 11.46 37.27 3.04
C ILE A 28 10.27 36.90 2.14
N LYS A 29 9.58 37.90 1.59
CA LYS A 29 8.45 37.70 0.68
C LYS A 29 8.86 36.97 -0.60
N GLU A 30 10.01 37.31 -1.17
CA GLU A 30 10.55 36.61 -2.35
C GLU A 30 10.96 35.17 -2.03
N LYS A 31 11.57 34.94 -0.86
CA LYS A 31 11.95 33.59 -0.41
C LYS A 31 10.72 32.71 -0.18
N ILE A 32 9.72 33.20 0.54
CA ILE A 32 8.45 32.50 0.77
C ILE A 32 7.74 32.23 -0.56
N LYS A 33 7.72 33.22 -1.47
CA LYS A 33 7.13 33.04 -2.81
C LYS A 33 7.84 31.94 -3.59
N LYS A 34 9.17 31.87 -3.51
CA LYS A 34 9.95 30.82 -4.18
C LYS A 34 9.69 29.44 -3.57
N GLU A 35 9.68 29.33 -2.24
CA GLU A 35 9.39 28.08 -1.52
C GLU A 35 7.97 27.57 -1.85
N LEU A 36 6.95 28.46 -1.83
CA LEU A 36 5.59 28.12 -2.24
C LEU A 36 5.50 27.71 -3.71
N LEU A 37 6.28 28.34 -4.60
CA LEU A 37 6.28 28.00 -6.02
C LEU A 37 6.90 26.61 -6.26
N GLU A 38 7.97 26.28 -5.54
CA GLU A 38 8.61 24.96 -5.58
C GLU A 38 7.69 23.88 -5.00
N GLU A 39 6.96 24.19 -3.92
CA GLU A 39 5.95 23.29 -3.34
C GLU A 39 4.81 23.02 -4.34
N VAL A 40 4.23 24.06 -4.93
CA VAL A 40 3.17 23.92 -5.97
C VAL A 40 3.69 23.17 -7.19
N TYR A 41 4.92 23.44 -7.64
CA TYR A 41 5.51 22.73 -8.78
C TYR A 41 5.73 21.25 -8.48
N THR A 42 6.17 20.92 -7.26
CA THR A 42 6.33 19.54 -6.80
C THR A 42 4.97 18.84 -6.72
N GLU A 43 3.93 19.51 -6.21
CA GLU A 43 2.57 18.96 -6.18
C GLU A 43 2.02 18.70 -7.57
N LEU A 44 2.19 19.64 -8.52
CA LEU A 44 1.77 19.48 -9.90
C LEU A 44 2.52 18.34 -10.61
N GLN A 45 3.83 18.19 -10.39
CA GLN A 45 4.60 17.07 -10.92
C GLN A 45 4.16 15.73 -10.33
N LEU A 46 3.85 15.70 -9.03
CA LEU A 46 3.31 14.51 -8.37
C LEU A 46 1.91 14.16 -8.89
N GLU A 47 1.09 15.16 -9.20
CA GLU A 47 -0.25 15.00 -9.77
C GLU A 47 -0.18 14.49 -11.22
N GLU A 48 0.74 15.01 -12.03
CA GLU A 48 1.00 14.54 -13.40
C GLU A 48 1.56 13.10 -13.42
N LEU A 49 2.52 12.79 -12.55
CA LEU A 49 3.00 11.41 -12.35
C LEU A 49 1.87 10.47 -11.88
N GLN A 50 0.95 10.97 -11.04
CA GLN A 50 -0.22 10.22 -10.60
C GLN A 50 -1.19 9.98 -11.76
N GLU A 51 -1.47 10.98 -12.59
CA GLU A 51 -2.33 10.82 -13.77
C GLU A 51 -1.72 9.86 -14.79
N GLU A 52 -0.41 9.93 -15.02
CA GLU A 52 0.31 8.99 -15.89
C GLU A 52 0.23 7.56 -15.35
N LEU A 53 0.52 7.37 -14.06
CA LEU A 53 0.45 6.06 -13.41
C LEU A 53 -0.98 5.48 -13.47
N THR A 54 -1.97 6.32 -13.22
CA THR A 54 -3.40 5.94 -13.27
C THR A 54 -3.79 5.58 -14.70
N THR A 55 -3.30 6.34 -15.69
CA THR A 55 -3.54 6.10 -17.11
C THR A 55 -2.86 4.83 -17.60
N GLU A 56 -1.64 4.52 -17.16
CA GLU A 56 -0.95 3.27 -17.47
C GLU A 56 -1.68 2.06 -16.88
N ILE A 57 -2.16 2.18 -15.64
CA ILE A 57 -2.97 1.14 -14.98
C ILE A 57 -4.29 0.92 -15.75
N ILE A 58 -4.95 1.99 -16.20
CA ILE A 58 -6.19 1.92 -16.99
C ILE A 58 -5.92 1.31 -18.38
N LYS A 59 -4.81 1.66 -19.04
CA LYS A 59 -4.41 1.10 -20.33
C LYS A 59 -4.02 -0.38 -20.23
N ALA A 60 -3.59 -0.83 -19.06
CA ALA A 60 -3.24 -2.22 -18.79
C ALA A 60 -4.45 -3.16 -18.54
N ARG A 61 -5.69 -2.74 -18.85
CA ARG A 61 -6.87 -3.62 -18.90
C ARG A 61 -6.54 -4.90 -19.70
N PRO A 62 -6.75 -6.10 -19.13
CA PRO A 62 -6.69 -7.33 -19.92
C PRO A 62 -7.76 -7.25 -21.02
N LYS A 63 -7.42 -7.73 -22.23
CA LYS A 63 -8.40 -7.86 -23.32
C LYS A 63 -9.53 -8.78 -22.86
N ASP A 64 -10.75 -8.33 -23.11
CA ASP A 64 -12.00 -9.04 -22.86
C ASP A 64 -11.95 -10.43 -23.53
N HIS A 65 -11.77 -11.47 -22.72
CA HIS A 65 -11.83 -12.86 -23.15
C HIS A 65 -13.05 -13.52 -22.51
N SER A 66 -14.22 -13.10 -22.98
CA SER A 66 -15.46 -13.86 -22.85
C SER A 66 -15.32 -15.20 -23.58
N LYS A 67 -14.98 -16.27 -22.84
CA LYS A 67 -15.47 -17.66 -22.99
C LYS A 67 -14.71 -18.60 -22.06
N GLU A 68 -15.49 -19.41 -21.35
CA GLU A 68 -15.14 -20.58 -20.53
C GLU A 68 -13.70 -21.08 -20.65
N PHE A 69 -12.87 -20.78 -19.65
CA PHE A 69 -11.69 -21.57 -19.32
C PHE A 69 -11.57 -21.62 -17.80
N LYS A 70 -11.99 -22.73 -17.18
CA LYS A 70 -11.51 -23.10 -15.84
C LYS A 70 -10.04 -23.54 -16.00
N ALA A 71 -9.14 -22.56 -16.10
CA ALA A 71 -7.71 -22.84 -16.06
C ALA A 71 -7.36 -23.37 -14.66
N ARG A 72 -6.74 -24.54 -14.61
CA ARG A 72 -6.19 -25.11 -13.38
C ARG A 72 -4.96 -24.27 -13.03
N LEU A 73 -5.01 -23.53 -11.91
CA LEU A 73 -3.83 -22.82 -11.40
C LEU A 73 -2.72 -23.85 -11.17
N GLU A 74 -1.58 -23.67 -11.85
CA GLU A 74 -0.40 -24.48 -11.63
C GLU A 74 0.65 -23.66 -10.89
N PRO A 75 1.15 -24.11 -9.73
CA PRO A 75 2.18 -23.41 -8.99
C PRO A 75 3.47 -23.34 -9.82
N ILE A 76 4.10 -22.16 -9.85
CA ILE A 76 5.44 -22.02 -10.43
C ILE A 76 6.46 -22.61 -9.44
N PRO A 77 7.48 -23.35 -9.91
CA PRO A 77 8.57 -23.82 -9.06
C PRO A 77 9.24 -22.67 -8.29
N MET A 78 9.16 -22.72 -6.96
CA MET A 78 9.81 -21.76 -6.07
C MET A 78 11.32 -22.05 -6.02
N GLU A 79 12.16 -21.01 -5.87
CA GLU A 79 13.52 -21.26 -5.40
C GLU A 79 13.44 -21.80 -3.96
N PRO A 80 14.14 -22.90 -3.64
CA PRO A 80 14.24 -23.31 -2.26
C PRO A 80 14.78 -22.14 -1.45
N VAL A 81 14.13 -21.85 -0.32
CA VAL A 81 14.71 -20.96 0.70
C VAL A 81 16.12 -21.48 0.92
N LYS A 82 17.13 -20.66 0.61
CA LYS A 82 18.51 -21.01 0.95
C LYS A 82 18.52 -21.20 2.45
N THR A 83 18.54 -22.45 2.90
CA THR A 83 18.90 -22.80 4.27
C THR A 83 20.37 -22.45 4.40
N VAL A 84 20.66 -21.17 4.66
CA VAL A 84 21.98 -20.74 5.08
C VAL A 84 22.22 -21.47 6.40
N ALA A 85 23.34 -22.20 6.48
CA ALA A 85 23.68 -23.07 7.58
C ALA A 85 23.47 -22.37 8.93
N SER A 86 22.50 -22.87 9.70
CA SER A 86 22.28 -22.87 11.16
C SER A 86 22.95 -21.84 12.11
N ASN A 87 23.38 -20.64 11.68
CA ASN A 87 23.80 -19.57 12.59
C ASN A 87 23.57 -18.14 12.08
N ASP A 88 23.21 -17.95 10.80
CA ASP A 88 22.74 -16.64 10.34
C ASP A 88 21.22 -16.58 10.55
N LYS A 89 20.78 -15.92 11.63
CA LYS A 89 19.38 -15.48 11.72
C LYS A 89 19.10 -14.64 10.47
N ILE A 90 18.29 -15.15 9.55
CA ILE A 90 17.83 -14.36 8.41
C ILE A 90 16.96 -13.26 9.02
N GLU A 91 17.52 -12.05 9.12
CA GLU A 91 16.82 -10.90 9.65
C GLU A 91 15.66 -10.56 8.72
N ALA A 92 14.46 -10.52 9.28
CA ALA A 92 13.26 -10.20 8.52
C ALA A 92 13.31 -8.74 8.08
N LYS A 93 13.48 -8.50 6.77
CA LYS A 93 13.44 -7.15 6.19
C LYS A 93 12.03 -6.60 6.00
N ILE A 94 11.03 -7.27 6.57
CA ILE A 94 9.61 -6.88 6.48
C ILE A 94 9.02 -6.96 7.87
N ALA A 95 8.34 -5.90 8.29
CA ALA A 95 7.55 -5.87 9.53
C ALA A 95 6.11 -5.50 9.20
N ILE A 96 5.16 -6.41 9.45
CA ILE A 96 3.73 -6.23 9.14
C ILE A 96 2.92 -5.99 10.42
N THR A 97 2.09 -4.96 10.41
CA THR A 97 1.24 -4.64 11.56
C THR A 97 0.06 -5.59 11.69
N ILE A 98 -0.41 -5.79 12.93
CA ILE A 98 -1.63 -6.57 13.22
C ILE A 98 -2.83 -6.02 12.43
N LYS A 99 -2.95 -4.70 12.32
CA LYS A 99 -4.00 -4.04 11.54
C LYS A 99 -4.02 -4.51 10.09
N ALA A 100 -2.87 -4.51 9.41
CA ALA A 100 -2.78 -4.98 8.03
C ALA A 100 -3.16 -6.46 7.92
N ILE A 101 -2.67 -7.31 8.83
CA ILE A 101 -3.03 -8.74 8.88
C ILE A 101 -4.54 -8.92 8.99
N LEU A 102 -5.17 -8.25 9.97
CA LEU A 102 -6.61 -8.37 10.21
C LEU A 102 -7.43 -7.89 9.01
N LYS A 103 -7.04 -6.79 8.36
CA LYS A 103 -7.74 -6.28 7.17
C LYS A 103 -7.65 -7.26 6.00
N ILE A 104 -6.48 -7.84 5.73
CA ILE A 104 -6.27 -8.82 4.65
C ILE A 104 -7.06 -10.10 4.93
N ALA A 105 -6.97 -10.61 6.17
CA ALA A 105 -7.69 -11.81 6.60
C ALA A 105 -9.21 -11.62 6.57
N SER A 106 -9.73 -10.52 7.09
CA SER A 106 -11.15 -10.18 7.02
C SER A 106 -11.64 -10.04 5.58
N HIS A 107 -10.87 -9.39 4.71
CA HIS A 107 -11.23 -9.30 3.30
C HIS A 107 -11.31 -10.68 2.64
N SER A 108 -10.36 -11.56 2.92
CA SER A 108 -10.36 -12.92 2.34
C SER A 108 -11.51 -13.77 2.87
N LEU A 109 -11.74 -13.75 4.18
CA LEU A 109 -12.83 -14.50 4.82
C LEU A 109 -14.21 -13.98 4.43
N LYS A 110 -14.34 -12.69 4.10
CA LYS A 110 -15.58 -12.10 3.59
C LYS A 110 -16.08 -12.80 2.32
N TYR A 111 -15.18 -13.27 1.47
CA TYR A 111 -15.51 -13.91 0.19
C TYR A 111 -15.27 -15.42 0.17
N ALA A 112 -14.56 -15.97 1.17
CA ALA A 112 -14.35 -17.40 1.33
C ALA A 112 -14.39 -17.80 2.82
N HIS A 113 -15.61 -17.99 3.33
CA HIS A 113 -15.88 -18.47 4.69
C HIS A 113 -16.49 -19.87 4.66
N SER A 114 -16.32 -20.63 5.74
CA SER A 114 -17.04 -21.90 5.98
C SER A 114 -18.57 -21.80 5.97
N LYS A 115 -19.12 -20.57 6.07
CA LYS A 115 -20.56 -20.27 6.07
C LYS A 115 -21.08 -19.93 4.66
N ILE A 116 -20.17 -19.82 3.68
CA ILE A 116 -20.48 -19.56 2.27
C ILE A 116 -20.25 -20.88 1.52
N PRO A 117 -21.18 -21.34 0.65
CA PRO A 117 -20.97 -22.52 -0.16
C PRO A 117 -19.68 -22.43 -0.98
N ARG A 118 -18.90 -23.52 -1.04
CA ARG A 118 -17.55 -23.52 -1.63
C ARG A 118 -17.52 -23.14 -3.11
N ASP A 119 -18.58 -23.43 -3.84
CA ASP A 119 -18.77 -23.04 -5.25
C ASP A 119 -18.98 -21.53 -5.44
N HIS A 120 -19.27 -20.79 -4.37
CA HIS A 120 -19.40 -19.34 -4.35
C HIS A 120 -18.16 -18.64 -3.79
N TRP A 121 -17.12 -19.38 -3.40
CA TRP A 121 -15.87 -18.77 -2.96
C TRP A 121 -15.19 -18.08 -4.13
N VAL A 122 -14.73 -16.85 -3.89
CA VAL A 122 -13.99 -16.06 -4.87
C VAL A 122 -12.69 -15.56 -4.26
N GLU A 123 -11.70 -15.35 -5.11
CA GLU A 123 -10.44 -14.75 -4.70
C GLU A 123 -10.61 -13.25 -4.54
N VAL A 124 -9.81 -12.66 -3.66
CA VAL A 124 -9.76 -11.22 -3.44
C VAL A 124 -8.43 -10.65 -3.88
N ILE A 125 -8.40 -9.34 -4.19
CA ILE A 125 -7.19 -8.58 -4.44
C ILE A 125 -7.21 -7.25 -3.69
N GLY A 126 -6.04 -6.78 -3.26
CA GLY A 126 -5.91 -5.46 -2.65
C GLY A 126 -4.49 -4.91 -2.65
N LEU A 127 -4.37 -3.66 -2.21
CA LEU A 127 -3.09 -2.96 -2.09
C LEU A 127 -2.52 -3.12 -0.69
N ILE A 128 -1.20 -3.10 -0.59
CA ILE A 128 -0.47 -3.02 0.67
C ILE A 128 0.22 -1.65 0.73
N ALA A 129 0.05 -0.94 1.84
CA ALA A 129 0.67 0.36 2.05
C ALA A 129 1.54 0.37 3.31
N GLY A 130 2.61 1.16 3.26
CA GLY A 130 3.63 1.14 4.29
C GLY A 130 4.66 2.25 4.15
N ASN A 131 5.72 2.11 4.93
CA ASN A 131 6.89 2.96 4.94
C ASN A 131 8.16 2.11 4.81
N PHE A 132 9.20 2.67 4.20
CA PHE A 132 10.48 1.98 4.07
C PHE A 132 11.54 2.72 4.88
N ASP A 133 12.11 2.04 5.86
CA ASP A 133 13.24 2.52 6.62
C ASP A 133 14.52 2.30 5.80
N ASN A 134 15.05 3.38 5.23
CA ASN A 134 16.29 3.32 4.43
C ASN A 134 17.54 3.02 5.26
N THR A 135 17.53 3.27 6.58
CA THR A 135 18.68 3.05 7.45
C THR A 135 18.85 1.57 7.76
N ASN A 136 17.75 0.91 8.12
CA ASN A 136 17.76 -0.52 8.47
C ASN A 136 17.34 -1.43 7.30
N GLU A 137 16.97 -0.85 6.16
CA GLU A 137 16.42 -1.54 4.99
C GLU A 137 15.16 -2.38 5.30
N ILE A 138 14.29 -1.90 6.20
CA ILE A 138 13.08 -2.61 6.64
C ILE A 138 11.85 -1.98 5.98
N LEU A 139 11.04 -2.82 5.32
CA LEU A 139 9.70 -2.44 4.88
C LEU A 139 8.71 -2.62 6.03
N HIS A 140 8.13 -1.52 6.51
CA HIS A 140 7.02 -1.53 7.44
C HIS A 140 5.69 -1.55 6.69
N VAL A 141 5.01 -2.70 6.69
CA VAL A 141 3.66 -2.84 6.16
C VAL A 141 2.65 -2.39 7.22
N GLU A 142 2.04 -1.23 7.00
CA GLU A 142 1.22 -0.54 8.01
C GLU A 142 -0.28 -0.67 7.78
N ASP A 143 -0.73 -0.81 6.53
CA ASP A 143 -2.15 -0.90 6.20
C ASP A 143 -2.37 -1.71 4.92
N ALA A 144 -3.61 -2.14 4.71
CA ALA A 144 -4.02 -2.89 3.53
C ALA A 144 -5.37 -2.39 3.02
N TYR A 145 -5.57 -2.37 1.71
CA TYR A 145 -6.74 -1.76 1.09
C TYR A 145 -7.41 -2.77 0.14
N PRO A 146 -8.61 -3.29 0.49
CA PRO A 146 -9.43 -4.11 -0.40
C PRO A 146 -9.73 -3.39 -1.73
N MET A 147 -9.36 -3.98 -2.86
CA MET A 147 -9.58 -3.37 -4.19
C MET A 147 -10.63 -4.10 -5.02
N GLY A 148 -10.82 -5.39 -4.80
CA GLY A 148 -11.83 -6.15 -5.51
C GLY A 148 -11.80 -7.64 -5.18
N HIS A 149 -12.68 -8.36 -5.86
CA HIS A 149 -12.84 -9.80 -5.75
C HIS A 149 -13.22 -10.38 -7.13
N GLY A 150 -12.91 -11.66 -7.38
CA GLY A 150 -13.14 -12.30 -8.68
C GLY A 150 -12.60 -13.71 -8.77
N THR A 151 -12.55 -14.25 -9.99
CA THR A 151 -11.91 -15.55 -10.25
C THR A 151 -10.39 -15.38 -10.34
N ALA A 152 -9.64 -16.46 -10.13
CA ALA A 152 -8.17 -16.48 -10.11
C ALA A 152 -7.44 -15.86 -11.30
N VAL A 153 -8.15 -15.65 -12.40
CA VAL A 153 -7.62 -15.06 -13.64
C VAL A 153 -8.03 -13.58 -13.79
N TYR A 154 -9.05 -13.13 -13.07
CA TYR A 154 -9.68 -11.81 -13.23
C TYR A 154 -10.27 -11.31 -11.90
N ALA A 155 -9.42 -10.85 -10.99
CA ALA A 155 -9.85 -9.90 -9.97
C ALA A 155 -10.01 -8.53 -10.66
N GLU A 156 -11.13 -8.33 -11.36
CA GLU A 156 -11.41 -7.06 -12.01
C GLU A 156 -11.59 -5.97 -10.96
N ILE A 157 -10.73 -4.97 -11.03
CA ILE A 157 -10.90 -3.67 -10.37
C ILE A 157 -12.08 -2.99 -11.06
N LYS A 158 -13.30 -3.25 -10.59
CA LYS A 158 -14.51 -2.66 -11.16
C LYS A 158 -14.78 -1.24 -10.67
N ASP A 159 -14.23 -0.86 -9.52
CA ASP A 159 -14.58 0.39 -8.87
C ASP A 159 -13.41 1.38 -8.74
N TYR A 160 -13.36 2.33 -9.67
CA TYR A 160 -12.43 3.47 -9.64
C TYR A 160 -12.53 4.27 -8.34
N LYS A 161 -13.70 4.29 -7.66
CA LYS A 161 -13.88 5.00 -6.40
C LYS A 161 -13.04 4.39 -5.28
N ASN A 162 -12.94 3.06 -5.23
CA ASN A 162 -12.14 2.35 -4.24
C ASN A 162 -10.65 2.72 -4.36
N TYR A 163 -10.16 2.84 -5.59
CA TYR A 163 -8.81 3.32 -5.88
C TYR A 163 -8.61 4.75 -5.38
N VAL A 164 -9.48 5.67 -5.78
CA VAL A 164 -9.39 7.09 -5.37
C VAL A 164 -9.41 7.22 -3.84
N ARG A 165 -10.29 6.47 -3.17
CA ARG A 165 -10.38 6.46 -1.70
C ARG A 165 -9.11 5.90 -1.06
N ALA A 166 -8.61 4.78 -1.55
CA ALA A 166 -7.38 4.17 -1.04
C ALA A 166 -6.20 5.12 -1.21
N PHE A 167 -5.99 5.69 -2.40
CA PHE A 167 -4.93 6.66 -2.64
C PHE A 167 -5.02 7.90 -1.74
N LYS A 168 -6.22 8.47 -1.57
CA LYS A 168 -6.44 9.61 -0.66
C LYS A 168 -6.06 9.27 0.77
N ASP A 169 -6.47 8.11 1.27
CA ASP A 169 -6.17 7.68 2.63
C ASP A 169 -4.69 7.33 2.84
N ILE A 170 -4.07 6.65 1.87
CA ILE A 170 -2.63 6.36 1.86
C ILE A 170 -1.82 7.66 1.93
N LYS A 171 -2.15 8.64 1.07
CA LYS A 171 -1.51 9.96 1.06
C LYS A 171 -1.72 10.69 2.39
N LYS A 172 -2.94 10.69 2.94
CA LYS A 172 -3.25 11.32 4.23
C LYS A 172 -2.44 10.73 5.38
N LYS A 173 -2.13 9.44 5.33
CA LYS A 173 -1.31 8.72 6.32
C LYS A 173 0.19 8.84 6.05
N ASN A 174 0.60 9.56 5.00
CA ASN A 174 1.98 9.65 4.55
C ASN A 174 2.62 8.26 4.33
N LEU A 175 1.84 7.33 3.77
CA LEU A 175 2.30 6.00 3.36
C LEU A 175 2.47 5.97 1.83
N PHE A 176 3.11 4.93 1.32
CA PHE A 176 3.12 4.63 -0.10
C PHE A 176 2.68 3.18 -0.37
N ILE A 177 2.27 2.89 -1.60
CA ILE A 177 1.94 1.53 -2.03
C ILE A 177 3.24 0.74 -2.17
N CYS A 178 3.43 -0.22 -1.28
CA CYS A 178 4.64 -1.05 -1.21
C CYS A 178 4.42 -2.48 -1.72
N GLY A 179 3.21 -2.79 -2.19
CA GLY A 179 2.89 -4.10 -2.73
C GLY A 179 1.40 -4.31 -2.92
N TRP A 180 1.05 -5.58 -3.10
CA TRP A 180 -0.31 -6.04 -3.29
C TRP A 180 -0.52 -7.39 -2.61
N TYR A 181 -1.78 -7.75 -2.38
CA TYR A 181 -2.12 -9.08 -1.92
C TYR A 181 -3.25 -9.67 -2.74
N HIS A 182 -3.32 -11.00 -2.77
CA HIS A 182 -4.49 -11.73 -3.21
C HIS A 182 -4.70 -12.99 -2.35
N SER A 183 -5.86 -13.62 -2.48
CA SER A 183 -6.19 -14.83 -1.71
C SER A 183 -6.25 -16.09 -2.55
N HIS A 184 -5.86 -17.22 -1.97
CA HIS A 184 -6.03 -18.56 -2.53
C HIS A 184 -6.83 -19.46 -1.57
N PRO A 185 -8.18 -19.36 -1.55
CA PRO A 185 -8.99 -20.11 -0.59
C PRO A 185 -8.85 -21.63 -0.77
N SER A 186 -8.24 -22.28 0.22
CA SER A 186 -8.00 -23.73 0.25
C SER A 186 -7.02 -24.26 -0.82
N TYR A 187 -6.19 -23.41 -1.44
CA TYR A 187 -5.10 -23.88 -2.32
C TYR A 187 -3.72 -23.83 -1.66
N GLY A 188 -3.60 -23.20 -0.50
CA GLY A 188 -2.32 -22.84 0.11
C GLY A 188 -1.68 -21.59 -0.51
N CYS A 189 -0.60 -21.14 0.11
CA CYS A 189 0.13 -19.96 -0.34
C CYS A 189 1.17 -20.36 -1.39
N PHE A 190 0.99 -19.85 -2.62
CA PHE A 190 1.95 -19.96 -3.72
C PHE A 190 1.65 -18.87 -4.74
N MET A 191 2.61 -18.61 -5.64
CA MET A 191 2.44 -17.65 -6.72
C MET A 191 2.24 -18.37 -8.07
N SER A 192 1.29 -17.88 -8.86
CA SER A 192 0.97 -18.33 -10.21
C SER A 192 1.83 -17.65 -11.28
N LYS A 193 1.59 -17.99 -12.56
CA LYS A 193 2.25 -17.36 -13.71
C LYS A 193 1.67 -16.00 -14.03
N GLU A 194 0.36 -15.86 -13.86
CA GLU A 194 -0.40 -14.64 -14.01
C GLU A 194 0.10 -13.58 -13.01
N ASP A 195 0.41 -13.99 -11.79
CA ASP A 195 0.95 -13.11 -10.74
C ASP A 195 2.30 -12.51 -11.11
N LEU A 196 3.09 -13.18 -11.94
CA LEU A 196 4.42 -12.70 -12.32
C LEU A 196 4.30 -11.38 -13.11
N GLY A 197 3.29 -11.29 -13.98
CA GLY A 197 3.02 -10.07 -14.74
C GLY A 197 2.56 -8.92 -13.85
N THR A 198 1.74 -9.20 -12.84
CA THR A 198 1.33 -8.20 -11.84
C THR A 198 2.52 -7.75 -11.02
N GLN A 199 3.31 -8.69 -10.50
CA GLN A 199 4.49 -8.38 -9.69
C GLN A 199 5.56 -7.63 -10.49
N GLU A 200 5.72 -7.90 -11.77
CA GLU A 200 6.62 -7.15 -12.66
C GLU A 200 6.23 -5.67 -12.72
N ARG A 201 4.94 -5.35 -12.80
CA ARG A 201 4.48 -3.95 -12.77
C ARG A 201 4.81 -3.28 -11.44
N TYR A 202 4.50 -3.92 -10.31
CA TYR A 202 4.79 -3.35 -8.99
C TYR A 202 6.29 -3.18 -8.74
N GLN A 203 7.12 -4.16 -9.10
CA GLN A 203 8.58 -4.08 -8.94
C GLN A 203 9.26 -3.12 -9.93
N LYS A 204 8.58 -2.71 -11.01
CA LYS A 204 9.04 -1.60 -11.86
C LYS A 204 8.79 -0.24 -11.22
N LEU A 205 7.65 -0.08 -10.54
CA LEU A 205 7.32 1.15 -9.82
C LEU A 205 8.17 1.32 -8.56
N TRP A 206 8.40 0.23 -7.83
CA TRP A 206 9.28 0.21 -6.68
C TRP A 206 9.99 -1.14 -6.58
N ASP A 207 11.31 -1.14 -6.71
CA ASP A 207 12.11 -2.37 -6.86
C ASP A 207 11.88 -3.41 -5.76
N LYS A 208 11.57 -2.95 -4.53
CA LYS A 208 11.33 -3.76 -3.33
C LYS A 208 9.86 -4.14 -3.11
N ALA A 209 8.98 -3.83 -4.06
CA ALA A 209 7.56 -4.16 -3.92
C ALA A 209 7.32 -5.65 -3.68
N ILE A 210 6.35 -5.96 -2.81
CA ILE A 210 6.05 -7.33 -2.38
C ILE A 210 4.69 -7.81 -2.90
N ALA A 211 4.53 -9.12 -3.00
CA ALA A 211 3.26 -9.79 -3.20
C ALA A 211 2.95 -10.65 -1.96
N LEU A 212 1.75 -10.53 -1.38
CA LEU A 212 1.30 -11.38 -0.28
C LEU A 212 0.19 -12.30 -0.77
N VAL A 213 0.31 -13.59 -0.49
CA VAL A 213 -0.76 -14.56 -0.78
C VAL A 213 -1.31 -15.05 0.54
N ILE A 214 -2.63 -14.97 0.70
CA ILE A 214 -3.32 -15.47 1.90
C ILE A 214 -4.25 -16.63 1.55
N ASP A 215 -4.11 -17.74 2.26
CA ASP A 215 -5.14 -18.76 2.32
C ASP A 215 -5.90 -18.61 3.64
N PRO A 216 -7.14 -18.08 3.65
CA PRO A 216 -7.91 -17.90 4.88
C PRO A 216 -8.14 -19.22 5.64
N PHE A 217 -8.05 -20.38 4.99
CA PHE A 217 -8.20 -21.70 5.63
C PHE A 217 -6.91 -22.19 6.30
N GLN A 218 -5.78 -21.51 6.09
CA GLN A 218 -4.55 -21.73 6.85
C GLN A 218 -4.49 -20.89 8.13
N ILE A 219 -5.46 -19.99 8.37
CA ILE A 219 -5.63 -19.28 9.64
C ILE A 219 -6.26 -20.23 10.67
N ASN A 220 -5.42 -21.03 11.32
CA ASN A 220 -5.85 -22.18 12.12
C ASN A 220 -5.30 -22.17 13.56
N GLY A 221 -4.87 -21.00 14.04
CA GLY A 221 -4.28 -20.85 15.37
C GLY A 221 -2.78 -21.19 15.45
N LYS A 222 -2.20 -21.74 14.37
CA LYS A 222 -0.75 -22.03 14.26
C LYS A 222 -0.04 -21.14 13.25
N SER A 223 -0.78 -20.65 12.27
CA SER A 223 -0.28 -19.77 11.21
C SER A 223 -1.21 -18.57 11.05
N VAL A 224 -0.64 -17.47 10.58
CA VAL A 224 -1.38 -16.28 10.11
C VAL A 224 -2.00 -16.50 8.72
N GLY A 225 -1.73 -17.63 8.09
CA GLY A 225 -2.36 -18.08 6.85
C GLY A 225 -1.88 -17.38 5.58
N PHE A 226 -0.75 -16.66 5.63
CA PHE A 226 -0.20 -15.99 4.45
C PHE A 226 1.32 -16.15 4.34
N GLU A 227 1.81 -15.97 3.12
CA GLU A 227 3.24 -15.84 2.81
C GLU A 227 3.49 -14.57 1.97
N ILE A 228 4.71 -14.03 2.06
CA ILE A 228 5.14 -12.85 1.31
C ILE A 228 6.22 -13.27 0.32
N TYR A 229 6.11 -12.80 -0.93
CA TYR A 229 6.98 -13.17 -2.03
C TYR A 229 7.52 -11.95 -2.78
N ARG A 230 8.65 -12.18 -3.43
CA ARG A 230 9.17 -11.35 -4.54
C ARG A 230 9.60 -12.25 -5.70
N ALA A 231 9.70 -11.63 -6.87
CA ALA A 231 10.12 -12.32 -8.09
C ALA A 231 11.50 -11.84 -8.57
N ASN A 232 12.29 -12.79 -9.05
CA ASN A 232 13.46 -12.51 -9.88
C ASN A 232 13.05 -12.62 -11.35
N PHE A 233 12.92 -11.49 -12.05
CA PHE A 233 12.45 -11.49 -13.44
C PHE A 233 13.47 -12.05 -14.44
N LYS A 234 14.76 -12.08 -14.11
CA LYS A 234 15.78 -12.71 -14.96
C LYS A 234 15.61 -14.23 -14.99
N THR A 235 15.33 -14.82 -13.83
CA THR A 235 15.14 -16.28 -13.70
C THR A 235 13.67 -16.70 -13.78
N LYS A 236 12.73 -15.75 -13.72
CA LYS A 236 11.29 -15.96 -13.62
C LYS A 236 10.88 -16.85 -12.44
N LYS A 237 11.61 -16.74 -11.33
CA LYS A 237 11.35 -17.52 -10.12
C LYS A 237 10.90 -16.64 -8.96
N TRP A 238 10.08 -17.24 -8.11
CA TRP A 238 9.61 -16.69 -6.86
C TRP A 238 10.52 -17.11 -5.70
N TYR A 239 10.63 -16.23 -4.72
CA TYR A 239 11.24 -16.53 -3.43
C TYR A 239 10.41 -15.89 -2.31
N SER A 240 10.25 -16.62 -1.21
CA SER A 240 9.54 -16.16 -0.02
C SER A 240 10.43 -15.22 0.81
N LEU A 241 9.81 -14.27 1.48
CA LEU A 241 10.47 -13.30 2.35
C LEU A 241 10.03 -13.54 3.80
N PRO A 242 10.98 -13.68 4.75
CA PRO A 242 10.62 -13.69 6.16
C PRO A 242 10.08 -12.32 6.57
N PHE A 243 9.15 -12.32 7.51
CA PHE A 243 8.54 -11.12 8.05
C PHE A 243 8.35 -11.26 9.57
N ASP A 244 8.38 -10.11 10.24
CA ASP A 244 8.03 -9.99 11.65
C ASP A 244 6.64 -9.36 11.80
N ILE A 245 5.92 -9.74 12.85
CA ILE A 245 4.63 -9.12 13.20
C ILE A 245 4.90 -7.96 14.17
N LYS A 246 4.59 -6.74 13.74
CA LYS A 246 4.71 -5.54 14.57
C LYS A 246 3.51 -5.44 15.53
N GLY A 247 3.76 -5.78 16.79
CA GLY A 247 2.78 -5.77 17.88
C GLY A 247 2.70 -7.13 18.59
N HIS A 248 1.79 -7.26 19.55
CA HIS A 248 1.54 -8.52 20.25
C HIS A 248 0.30 -9.20 19.67
N LEU A 249 0.48 -10.09 18.69
CA LEU A 249 -0.58 -10.95 18.16
C LEU A 249 -0.35 -12.38 18.65
N ASP A 250 -1.27 -12.87 19.48
CA ASP A 250 -1.34 -14.31 19.75
C ASP A 250 -2.01 -14.99 18.56
N VAL A 251 -1.21 -15.65 17.72
CA VAL A 251 -1.69 -16.36 16.52
C VAL A 251 -2.78 -17.38 16.86
N ARG A 252 -2.79 -17.94 18.07
CA ARG A 252 -3.80 -18.91 18.53
C ARG A 252 -5.19 -18.30 18.63
N MET A 253 -5.27 -17.00 18.95
CA MET A 253 -6.52 -16.27 19.07
C MET A 253 -7.01 -15.70 17.73
N LEU A 254 -6.18 -15.72 16.68
CA LEU A 254 -6.50 -15.10 15.40
C LEU A 254 -7.81 -15.64 14.78
N PRO A 255 -8.13 -16.95 14.79
CA PRO A 255 -9.41 -17.44 14.31
C PRO A 255 -10.61 -16.84 15.06
N GLU A 256 -10.54 -16.78 16.39
CA GLU A 256 -11.60 -16.24 17.25
C GLU A 256 -11.77 -14.73 17.05
N ILE A 257 -10.66 -13.98 16.95
CA ILE A 257 -10.68 -12.55 16.65
C ILE A 257 -11.36 -12.28 15.32
N LEU A 258 -11.03 -13.06 14.28
CA LEU A 258 -11.60 -12.88 12.95
C LEU A 258 -13.07 -13.28 12.89
N GLU A 259 -13.48 -14.32 13.62
CA GLU A 259 -14.90 -14.67 13.75
C GLU A 259 -15.70 -13.58 14.49
N PHE A 260 -15.11 -12.95 15.50
CA PHE A 260 -15.71 -11.80 16.17
C PHE A 260 -15.79 -10.56 15.26
N MET A 261 -14.73 -10.28 14.49
CA MET A 261 -14.66 -9.13 13.58
C MET A 261 -15.53 -9.27 12.33
N ASN A 262 -15.89 -10.49 11.94
CA ASN A 262 -16.71 -10.78 10.77
C ASN A 262 -18.12 -11.21 11.20
N PRO A 263 -19.08 -10.30 11.46
CA PRO A 263 -20.48 -10.68 11.52
C PRO A 263 -20.93 -10.98 10.08
N ILE A 264 -20.68 -12.21 9.61
CA ILE A 264 -21.43 -12.75 8.48
C ILE A 264 -22.83 -13.05 9.03
N ILE A 265 -23.75 -12.11 8.83
CA ILE A 265 -25.16 -12.27 9.19
C ILE A 265 -25.86 -12.76 7.92
N GLU A 266 -26.44 -13.96 7.95
CA GLU A 266 -27.20 -14.54 6.83
C GLU A 266 -26.42 -14.61 5.50
N GLY A 267 -25.12 -14.90 5.56
CA GLY A 267 -24.28 -15.02 4.36
C GLY A 267 -23.90 -13.68 3.73
N LYS A 268 -24.18 -12.54 4.40
CA LYS A 268 -23.74 -11.20 3.97
C LYS A 268 -22.80 -10.57 4.99
N PRO A 269 -21.70 -9.93 4.55
CA PRO A 269 -20.73 -9.28 5.42
C PRO A 269 -21.25 -7.95 5.97
N ALA A 270 -21.13 -7.73 7.28
CA ALA A 270 -21.64 -6.54 7.96
C ALA A 270 -20.82 -5.24 7.77
N TYR A 271 -19.59 -5.29 7.24
CA TYR A 271 -18.75 -4.10 7.03
C TYR A 271 -18.62 -3.76 5.54
N LEU A 272 -19.30 -2.68 5.14
CA LEU A 272 -19.38 -2.13 3.78
C LEU A 272 -18.47 -0.90 3.59
N GLU A 273 -17.23 -0.91 4.09
CA GLU A 273 -16.38 0.27 3.83
C GLU A 273 -15.84 0.34 2.39
N TYR A 274 -15.88 -0.74 1.60
CA TYR A 274 -15.29 -0.78 0.25
C TYR A 274 -16.21 -1.37 -0.83
N ASP A 275 -17.50 -1.53 -0.54
CA ASP A 275 -18.49 -2.15 -1.44
C ASP A 275 -19.59 -1.16 -1.93
N GLU A 276 -19.48 0.14 -1.64
CA GLU A 276 -20.46 1.20 -2.00
C GLU A 276 -19.88 2.34 -2.85
#